data_AF-A0A1G0JJD2-F1
#
_entry.id   AF-A0A1G0JJD2-F1
#
_cell.length_a   1.000
_cell.length_b   1.000
_cell.length_c   1.000
_cell.angle_alpha   90.00
_cell.angle_beta   90.00
_cell.angle_gamma   90.00
#
_symmetry.space_group_name_H-M   'P 1'
#
loop_
_entity.id
_entity.type
_entity.pdbx_description
1 polymer ?
#
loop_
_entity_poly.entity_id
_entity_poly.type
_entity_poly.pdbx_seq_one_letter_code
_entity_poly.pdbx_strand_id
1 'polypeptide(L)'
;MIRHYEATGLLPEVHRTAANYRLYSEEDINQLRFIKRARSLGFSMKQIARLVSLWQNKSRSNADVRNLAMEHVADLDTRIREMQEMRHALHVLAVRCHADGEPECPILDSLAVEYPDRAD
;
A
#
# COMPACT_ATOMS: atom_id res chain seq x y z
N MET A 1 16.90 -1.45 -1.40
CA MET A 1 15.75 -1.84 -0.56
C MET A 1 16.14 -2.63 0.67
N ILE A 2 16.90 -3.73 0.59
CA ILE A 2 17.27 -4.49 1.82
C ILE A 2 18.05 -3.65 2.84
N ARG A 3 18.99 -2.80 2.37
CA ARG A 3 19.70 -1.83 3.24
C ARG A 3 18.77 -0.88 3.99
N HIS A 4 17.63 -0.52 3.39
CA HIS A 4 16.65 0.34 4.04
C HIS A 4 15.93 -0.42 5.16
N TYR A 5 15.64 -1.70 4.97
CA TYR A 5 15.02 -2.53 6.01
C TYR A 5 15.94 -2.74 7.21
N GLU A 6 17.24 -2.94 6.98
CA GLU A 6 18.25 -2.93 8.05
C GLU A 6 18.27 -1.56 8.76
N ALA A 7 18.33 -0.46 8.01
CA ALA A 7 18.37 0.88 8.59
C ALA A 7 17.11 1.26 9.38
N THR A 8 15.94 0.73 9.01
CA THR A 8 14.68 0.95 9.72
C THR A 8 14.40 -0.10 10.80
N GLY A 9 15.35 -1.01 11.09
CA GLY A 9 15.20 -2.07 12.10
C GLY A 9 14.18 -3.15 11.75
N LEU A 10 13.75 -3.22 10.48
CA LEU A 10 12.82 -4.22 9.98
C LEU A 10 13.49 -5.54 9.64
N LEU A 11 14.79 -5.52 9.42
CA LEU A 11 15.64 -6.70 9.37
C LEU A 11 16.72 -6.50 10.44
N PRO A 12 17.02 -7.50 11.29
CA PRO A 12 18.14 -7.40 12.21
C PRO A 12 19.45 -7.16 11.45
N GLU A 13 20.47 -6.66 12.15
CA GLU A 13 21.77 -6.48 11.53
C GLU A 13 22.35 -7.84 11.14
N VAL A 14 22.60 -8.00 9.84
CA VAL A 14 23.05 -9.25 9.25
C VAL A 14 24.56 -9.39 9.44
N HIS A 15 25.00 -10.62 9.77
CA HIS A 15 26.42 -10.94 9.86
C HIS A 15 27.17 -10.56 8.57
N ARG A 16 28.45 -10.21 8.72
CA ARG A 16 29.30 -9.82 7.59
C ARG A 16 30.53 -10.70 7.49
N THR A 17 30.98 -10.95 6.26
CA THR A 17 32.29 -11.55 6.02
C THR A 17 33.41 -10.58 6.43
N ALA A 18 34.64 -11.07 6.56
CA ALA A 18 35.82 -10.23 6.75
C ALA A 18 36.00 -9.20 5.60
N ALA A 19 35.51 -9.50 4.41
CA ALA A 19 35.47 -8.59 3.25
C ALA A 19 34.20 -7.71 3.22
N ASN A 20 33.45 -7.62 4.32
CA ASN A 20 32.28 -6.76 4.52
C ASN A 20 31.04 -7.09 3.66
N TYR A 21 30.94 -8.32 3.14
CA TYR A 21 29.72 -8.79 2.46
C TYR A 21 28.68 -9.29 3.46
N ARG A 22 27.40 -9.02 3.23
CA ARG A 22 26.29 -9.50 4.08
C ARG A 22 26.07 -11.01 3.89
N LEU A 23 25.93 -11.72 5.00
CA LEU A 23 25.65 -13.15 5.08
C LEU A 23 24.27 -13.38 5.69
N TYR A 24 23.27 -13.58 4.83
CA TYR A 24 21.91 -13.85 5.28
C TYR A 24 21.74 -15.30 5.72
N SER A 25 21.18 -15.48 6.90
CA SER A 25 20.69 -16.77 7.39
C SER A 25 19.34 -17.12 6.75
N GLU A 26 18.87 -18.36 6.96
CA GLU A 26 17.52 -18.74 6.55
C GLU A 26 16.43 -17.92 7.27
N GLU A 27 16.68 -17.51 8.51
CA GLU A 27 15.77 -16.66 9.27
C GLU A 27 15.63 -15.27 8.63
N ASP A 28 16.75 -14.67 8.21
CA ASP A 28 16.76 -13.40 7.49
C ASP A 28 15.98 -13.50 6.18
N ILE A 29 16.16 -14.59 5.45
CA ILE A 29 15.44 -14.84 4.19
C ILE A 29 13.93 -14.96 4.46
N ASN A 30 13.53 -15.65 5.53
CA ASN A 30 12.12 -15.79 5.90
C ASN A 30 11.51 -14.45 6.32
N GLN A 31 12.23 -13.62 7.06
CA GLN A 31 11.82 -12.26 7.42
C GLN A 31 11.68 -11.37 6.18
N LEU A 32 12.62 -11.44 5.24
CA LEU A 32 12.54 -10.71 3.96
C LEU A 32 11.33 -11.14 3.12
N ARG A 33 11.02 -12.44 3.08
CA ARG A 33 9.81 -12.96 2.41
C ARG A 33 8.54 -12.45 3.09
N PHE A 34 8.51 -12.42 4.42
CA PHE A 34 7.41 -11.86 5.20
C PHE A 34 7.16 -10.39 4.83
N ILE A 35 8.21 -9.56 4.87
CA ILE A 35 8.14 -8.14 4.51
C ILE A 35 7.65 -7.97 3.06
N LYS A 36 8.18 -8.75 2.11
CA LYS A 36 7.78 -8.70 0.71
C LYS A 36 6.28 -8.99 0.55
N ARG A 37 5.75 -10.00 1.24
CA ARG A 37 4.33 -10.38 1.19
C ARG A 37 3.42 -9.34 1.85
N ALA A 38 3.85 -8.76 2.97
CA ALA A 38 3.09 -7.69 3.60
C ALA A 38 3.02 -6.45 2.70
N ARG A 39 4.12 -6.10 2.02
CA ARG A 39 4.11 -5.00 1.03
C ARG A 39 3.18 -5.27 -0.15
N SER A 40 3.13 -6.51 -0.66
CA SER A 40 2.21 -6.84 -1.76
C SER A 40 0.73 -6.76 -1.37
N LEU A 41 0.42 -6.83 -0.07
CA LEU A 41 -0.93 -6.63 0.47
C LEU A 41 -1.22 -5.15 0.77
N GLY A 42 -0.30 -4.24 0.44
CA GLY A 42 -0.49 -2.81 0.60
C GLY A 42 -0.25 -2.28 2.01
N PHE A 43 0.25 -3.09 2.95
CA PHE A 43 0.58 -2.60 4.29
C PHE A 43 1.65 -1.50 4.20
N SER A 44 1.43 -0.42 4.95
CA SER A 44 2.42 0.64 5.13
C SER A 44 3.66 0.13 5.87
N MET A 45 4.77 0.84 5.73
CA MET A 45 6.02 0.47 6.41
C MET A 45 5.87 0.37 7.94
N LYS A 46 5.05 1.26 8.52
CA LYS A 46 4.73 1.27 9.95
C LYS A 46 3.94 0.02 10.37
N GLN A 47 2.93 -0.37 9.58
CA GLN A 47 2.16 -1.60 9.84
C GLN A 47 3.04 -2.84 9.68
N ILE A 48 3.95 -2.87 8.70
CA ILE A 48 4.88 -3.98 8.50
C ILE A 48 5.81 -4.12 9.70
N ALA A 49 6.34 -3.02 10.25
CA ALA A 49 7.18 -3.07 11.45
C ALA A 49 6.44 -3.68 12.64
N ARG A 50 5.17 -3.29 12.84
CA ARG A 50 4.31 -3.87 13.88
C ARG A 50 3.99 -5.34 13.63
N LEU A 51 3.79 -5.74 12.38
CA LEU A 51 3.60 -7.13 11.99
C LEU A 51 4.85 -7.98 12.24
N VAL A 52 6.04 -7.46 11.94
CA VAL A 52 7.33 -8.13 12.22
C VAL A 52 7.53 -8.28 13.73
N SER A 53 7.29 -7.24 14.52
CA SER A 53 7.43 -7.32 15.98
C SER A 53 6.46 -8.32 16.60
N LEU A 54 5.22 -8.36 16.11
CA LEU A 54 4.26 -9.38 16.51
C LEU A 54 4.77 -10.77 16.09
N TRP A 55 5.21 -10.94 14.84
CA TRP A 55 5.69 -12.21 14.31
C TRP A 55 6.84 -12.82 15.13
N GLN A 56 7.79 -12.01 15.57
CA GLN A 56 8.93 -12.42 16.41
C GLN A 56 8.52 -12.72 17.86
N ASN A 57 7.45 -12.10 18.37
CA ASN A 57 6.94 -12.40 19.71
C ASN A 57 6.17 -13.73 19.72
N LYS A 58 6.78 -14.78 20.31
CA LYS A 58 6.19 -16.12 20.43
C LYS A 58 5.06 -16.23 21.46
N SER A 59 4.91 -15.28 22.37
CA SER A 59 3.80 -15.22 23.34
C SER A 59 2.68 -14.25 22.93
N ARG A 60 2.68 -13.78 21.67
CA ARG A 60 1.69 -12.81 21.20
C ARG A 60 0.25 -13.36 21.29
N SER A 61 -0.68 -12.46 21.54
CA SER A 61 -2.10 -12.73 21.26
C SER A 61 -2.37 -12.60 19.76
N ASN A 62 -3.17 -13.52 19.20
CA ASN A 62 -3.64 -13.40 17.82
C ASN A 62 -4.61 -12.21 17.64
N ALA A 63 -5.14 -11.64 18.72
CA ALA A 63 -6.04 -10.50 18.67
C ALA A 63 -5.37 -9.28 18.04
N ASP A 64 -4.11 -8.98 18.38
CA ASP A 64 -3.41 -7.81 17.84
C ASP A 64 -3.13 -7.94 16.35
N VAL A 65 -2.78 -9.14 15.89
CA VAL A 65 -2.58 -9.43 14.46
C VAL A 65 -3.89 -9.28 13.70
N ARG A 66 -4.98 -9.83 14.25
CA ARG A 66 -6.31 -9.72 13.66
C ARG A 66 -6.75 -8.26 13.58
N ASN A 67 -6.61 -7.49 14.65
CA ASN A 67 -7.03 -6.09 14.69
C ASN A 67 -6.28 -5.25 13.65
N LEU A 68 -4.96 -5.42 13.54
CA LEU A 68 -4.15 -4.72 12.54
C LEU A 68 -4.58 -5.10 11.11
N ALA A 69 -4.86 -6.37 10.85
CA ALA A 69 -5.36 -6.81 9.55
C ALA A 69 -6.73 -6.21 9.21
N MET A 70 -7.65 -6.19 10.17
CA MET A 70 -9.00 -5.64 9.97
C MET A 70 -9.00 -4.12 9.79
N GLU A 71 -8.13 -3.40 10.50
CA GLU A 71 -7.90 -1.96 10.30
C GLU A 71 -7.44 -1.69 8.86
N HIS A 72 -6.48 -2.46 8.37
CA HIS A 72 -5.99 -2.33 6.99
C HIS A 72 -7.04 -2.70 5.94
N VAL A 73 -7.91 -3.69 6.22
CA VAL A 73 -9.05 -4.01 5.36
C VAL A 73 -10.00 -2.81 5.26
N ALA A 74 -10.33 -2.17 6.38
CA ALA A 74 -11.21 -1.00 6.37
C ALA A 74 -10.62 0.19 5.59
N ASP A 75 -9.30 0.41 5.68
CA ASP A 75 -8.59 1.41 4.88
C ASP A 75 -8.66 1.09 3.38
N LEU A 76 -8.46 -0.18 3.01
CA LEU A 76 -8.58 -0.63 1.62
C LEU A 76 -10.00 -0.46 1.09
N ASP A 77 -11.02 -0.83 1.87
CA ASP A 77 -12.43 -0.68 1.49
C ASP A 77 -12.79 0.78 1.24
N THR A 78 -12.25 1.70 2.04
CA THR A 78 -12.43 3.14 1.82
C THR A 78 -11.80 3.60 0.51
N ARG A 79 -10.54 3.22 0.24
CA ARG A 79 -9.88 3.55 -1.04
C ARG A 79 -10.57 2.92 -2.23
N ILE A 80 -11.11 1.71 -2.09
CA ILE A 80 -11.87 1.03 -3.15
C ILE A 80 -13.12 1.84 -3.49
N ARG A 81 -13.86 2.34 -2.49
CA ARG A 81 -15.03 3.18 -2.73
C ARG A 81 -14.66 4.46 -3.47
N GLU A 82 -13.65 5.19 -2.99
CA GLU A 82 -13.14 6.41 -3.65
C GLU A 82 -12.71 6.15 -5.10
N MET A 83 -11.95 5.07 -5.34
CA MET A 83 -11.54 4.68 -6.69
C MET A 83 -12.71 4.30 -7.59
N GLN A 84 -13.74 3.65 -7.04
CA GLN A 84 -14.95 3.30 -7.80
C GLN A 84 -15.75 4.54 -8.19
N GLU A 85 -15.86 5.53 -7.29
CA GLU A 85 -16.50 6.83 -7.54
C GLU A 85 -15.76 7.61 -8.63
N MET A 86 -14.44 7.76 -8.50
CA MET A 86 -13.61 8.41 -9.52
C MET A 86 -13.73 7.74 -10.88
N ARG A 87 -13.66 6.40 -10.92
CA ARG A 87 -13.85 5.62 -12.15
C ARG A 87 -15.23 5.85 -12.75
N HIS A 88 -16.28 5.88 -11.92
CA HIS A 88 -17.64 6.10 -12.40
C HIS A 88 -17.79 7.49 -13.02
N ALA A 89 -17.30 8.53 -12.34
CA ALA A 89 -17.30 9.90 -12.84
C ALA A 89 -16.60 10.00 -14.21
N LEU A 90 -15.39 9.44 -14.32
CA LEU A 90 -14.63 9.45 -15.57
C LEU A 90 -15.35 8.67 -16.68
N HIS A 91 -15.96 7.53 -16.36
CA HIS A 91 -16.72 6.73 -17.32
C HIS A 91 -17.93 7.50 -17.86
N VAL A 92 -18.68 8.21 -17.01
CA VAL A 92 -19.82 9.04 -17.43
C VAL A 92 -19.37 10.13 -18.41
N LEU A 93 -18.25 10.80 -18.11
CA LEU A 93 -17.70 11.83 -19.00
C LEU A 93 -17.21 11.22 -20.33
N ALA A 94 -16.56 10.06 -20.29
CA ALA A 94 -16.05 9.37 -21.47
C ALA A 94 -17.18 8.92 -22.41
N VAL A 95 -18.28 8.37 -21.87
CA VAL A 95 -19.45 7.95 -22.68
C VAL A 95 -20.12 9.14 -23.38
N ARG A 96 -20.11 10.31 -22.76
CA ARG A 96 -20.68 11.55 -23.34
C ARG A 96 -19.77 12.20 -24.38
N CYS A 97 -18.50 11.79 -24.44
CA CYS A 97 -17.56 12.30 -25.43
C CYS A 97 -17.80 11.56 -26.76
N HIS A 98 -18.40 12.23 -27.73
CA HIS A 98 -18.54 11.70 -29.09
C HIS A 98 -17.17 11.74 -29.79
N ALA A 99 -16.71 10.59 -30.30
CA ALA A 99 -15.38 10.44 -30.91
C ALA A 99 -15.34 10.83 -32.39
N ASP A 100 -16.23 11.72 -32.84
CA ASP A 100 -16.47 11.99 -34.27
C ASP A 100 -15.73 13.23 -34.79
N GLY A 101 -14.72 13.72 -34.05
CA GLY A 101 -13.82 14.78 -34.50
C GLY A 101 -14.31 16.21 -34.26
N GLU A 102 -15.36 16.38 -33.45
CA GLU A 102 -15.79 17.72 -33.01
C GLU A 102 -14.83 18.29 -31.95
N PRO A 103 -14.57 19.62 -31.98
CA PRO A 103 -13.66 20.27 -31.04
C PRO A 103 -14.25 20.43 -29.63
N GLU A 104 -15.56 20.20 -29.45
CA GLU A 104 -16.23 20.26 -28.15
C GLU A 104 -16.02 18.95 -27.39
N CYS A 105 -15.36 19.02 -26.24
CA CYS A 105 -15.05 17.86 -25.42
C CYS A 105 -15.68 18.01 -24.02
N PRO A 106 -16.81 17.31 -23.77
CA PRO A 106 -17.50 17.37 -22.47
C PRO A 106 -16.62 16.99 -21.27
N ILE A 107 -15.55 16.22 -21.49
CA ILE A 107 -14.57 15.87 -20.46
C ILE A 107 -13.78 17.12 -20.06
N LEU A 108 -13.21 17.84 -21.05
CA LEU A 108 -12.42 19.04 -20.79
C LEU A 108 -13.29 20.15 -20.20
N ASP A 109 -14.51 20.32 -20.70
CA ASP A 109 -15.46 21.29 -20.17
C ASP A 109 -15.81 20.99 -18.71
N SER A 110 -16.11 19.72 -18.39
CA SER A 110 -16.43 19.32 -17.02
C SER A 110 -15.23 19.44 -16.06
N LEU A 111 -14.00 19.30 -16.53
CA LEU A 111 -12.79 19.44 -15.72
C LEU A 111 -12.35 20.91 -15.57
N ALA A 112 -12.68 21.77 -16.54
CA ALA A 112 -12.39 23.19 -16.50
C ALA A 112 -13.33 23.96 -15.56
N VAL A 113 -14.51 23.41 -15.27
CA VAL A 113 -15.44 23.95 -14.28
C VAL A 113 -15.06 23.41 -12.90
N GLU A 114 -14.44 24.24 -12.05
CA GLU A 114 -14.36 23.97 -10.61
C GLU A 114 -15.79 23.85 -10.08
N TYR A 115 -16.24 22.63 -9.79
CA TYR A 115 -17.41 22.46 -8.93
C TYR A 115 -16.96 22.78 -7.51
N PRO A 116 -17.58 23.77 -6.83
CA PRO A 116 -17.33 23.98 -5.42
C PRO A 116 -17.66 22.69 -4.68
N ASP A 117 -16.67 22.25 -3.91
CA ASP A 117 -16.64 21.12 -2.99
C ASP A 117 -18.04 20.76 -2.45
N ARG A 118 -18.55 19.57 -2.76
CA ARG A 118 -19.75 19.03 -2.11
C ARG A 118 -19.39 18.61 -0.69
N ALA A 119 -19.41 19.58 0.21
CA ALA A 119 -19.57 19.37 1.64
C ALA A 119 -21.08 19.43 1.96
N ASP A 120 -21.72 18.26 2.05
CA ASP A 120 -22.98 18.04 2.78
C ASP A 120 -22.81 16.79 3.66
#